data_AF-A0A2T6G903-F1
#
_entry.id   AF-A0A2T6G903-F1
#
_cell.length_a   1.000
_cell.length_b   1.000
_cell.length_c   1.000
_cell.angle_alpha   90.00
_cell.angle_beta   90.00
_cell.angle_gamma   90.00
#
_symmetry.space_group_name_H-M   'P 1'
#
loop_
_entity.id
_entity.type
_entity.pdbx_description
1 polymer ?
#
loop_
_entity_poly.entity_id
_entity_poly.type
_entity_poly.pdbx_seq_one_letter_code
_entity_poly.pdbx_strand_id
1 'polypeptide(L)'
;MPTNPITLPTGKTLGIALWFPQGWGFFSKNPREPQFRVLDYSDGSLLPAWPNNMPANLFGIKRFGRSQGIEAGLLVSMIPETSKEKCEESPYSCLKKADKTLTLNNPTPNPTICGELGFVFQEPIPWAWSSGEENIEMPSTVVRVRVACSVN
;
A
#
# COMPACT_ATOMS: atom_id res chain seq x y z
N MET A 1 -36.89 0.03 11.04
CA MET A 1 -36.78 0.10 9.56
C MET A 1 -38.11 0.59 9.01
N PRO A 2 -38.13 1.45 7.97
CA PRO A 2 -39.39 1.84 7.35
C PRO A 2 -40.10 0.63 6.74
N THR A 3 -41.43 0.63 6.77
CA THR A 3 -42.27 -0.47 6.29
C THR A 3 -42.18 -0.59 4.76
N ASN A 4 -41.80 -1.78 4.27
CA ASN A 4 -41.78 -2.09 2.84
C ASN A 4 -43.22 -2.20 2.31
N PRO A 5 -43.61 -1.49 1.24
CA PRO A 5 -44.99 -1.47 0.73
C PRO A 5 -45.44 -2.79 0.07
N ILE A 6 -44.54 -3.73 -0.18
CA ILE A 6 -44.87 -5.05 -0.75
C ILE A 6 -45.00 -6.06 0.40
N THR A 7 -46.23 -6.47 0.69
CA THR A 7 -46.53 -7.53 1.67
C THR A 7 -46.83 -8.84 0.94
N LEU A 8 -45.96 -9.84 1.12
CA LEU A 8 -46.13 -11.17 0.50
C LEU A 8 -46.93 -12.08 1.46
N PRO A 9 -48.11 -12.59 1.08
CA PRO A 9 -49.05 -13.25 2.01
C PRO A 9 -48.56 -14.62 2.55
N THR A 10 -47.53 -15.23 1.96
CA THR A 10 -46.94 -16.52 2.39
C THR A 10 -45.41 -16.50 2.41
N GLY A 11 -44.79 -15.32 2.41
CA GLY A 11 -43.34 -15.20 2.41
C GLY A 11 -42.74 -15.64 3.75
N LYS A 12 -42.06 -16.79 3.78
CA LYS A 12 -41.21 -17.15 4.92
C LYS A 12 -40.20 -16.02 5.12
N THR A 13 -40.22 -15.39 6.29
CA THR A 13 -39.25 -14.36 6.67
C THR A 13 -37.89 -15.04 6.89
N LEU A 14 -37.11 -15.18 5.81
CA LEU A 14 -35.71 -15.56 5.93
C LEU A 14 -34.99 -14.43 6.68
N GLY A 15 -34.43 -14.76 7.83
CA GLY A 15 -33.67 -13.83 8.68
C GLY A 15 -32.32 -13.45 8.06
N ILE A 16 -32.29 -13.04 6.78
CA ILE A 16 -31.08 -12.72 6.01
C ILE A 16 -30.15 -11.77 6.78
N ALA A 17 -30.70 -10.82 7.54
CA ALA A 17 -29.93 -9.91 8.39
C ALA A 17 -29.21 -10.60 9.58
N LEU A 18 -29.73 -11.74 10.06
CA LEU A 18 -29.14 -12.58 11.11
C LEU A 18 -27.95 -13.39 10.57
N TRP A 19 -28.04 -13.87 9.33
CA TRP A 19 -27.02 -14.69 8.68
C TRP A 19 -25.94 -13.85 7.99
N PHE A 20 -26.27 -12.63 7.59
CA PHE A 20 -25.36 -11.65 7.02
C PHE A 20 -25.43 -10.35 7.84
N PRO A 21 -24.76 -10.29 9.00
CA PRO A 21 -24.58 -9.02 9.69
C PRO A 21 -23.71 -8.10 8.81
N GLN A 22 -24.35 -7.31 7.95
CA GLN A 22 -23.73 -6.25 7.14
C GLN A 22 -23.47 -4.99 7.99
N GLY A 23 -23.15 -5.18 9.27
CA GLY A 23 -23.01 -4.14 10.28
C GLY A 23 -21.58 -4.10 10.83
N TRP A 24 -20.59 -3.97 9.95
CA TRP A 24 -19.22 -3.67 10.36
C TRP A 24 -19.09 -2.15 10.34
N GLY A 25 -18.95 -1.52 11.51
CA GLY A 25 -18.54 -0.13 11.58
C GLY A 25 -17.15 -0.02 10.96
N PHE A 26 -17.06 0.52 9.74
CA PHE A 26 -15.79 0.71 9.07
C PHE A 26 -15.06 1.88 9.74
N PHE A 27 -14.12 1.60 10.64
CA PHE A 27 -13.04 2.54 10.92
C PHE A 27 -12.15 2.60 9.67
N SER A 28 -12.63 3.32 8.65
CA SER A 28 -11.93 3.49 7.39
C SER A 28 -10.87 4.56 7.55
N LYS A 29 -9.61 4.17 7.28
CA LYS A 29 -8.50 5.11 7.02
C LYS A 29 -8.95 6.16 6.01
N ASN A 30 -8.49 7.41 6.13
CA ASN A 30 -8.88 8.44 5.17
C ASN A 30 -8.40 8.02 3.75
N PRO A 31 -9.30 7.99 2.74
CA PRO A 31 -8.96 7.53 1.41
C PRO A 31 -7.94 8.44 0.69
N ARG A 32 -7.69 9.66 1.19
CA ARG A 32 -6.69 10.59 0.66
C ARG A 32 -5.36 10.53 1.39
N GLU A 33 -5.22 9.69 2.43
CA GLU A 33 -3.93 9.56 3.10
C GLU A 33 -2.86 9.06 2.12
N PRO A 34 -1.62 9.61 2.19
CA PRO A 34 -0.52 9.15 1.36
C PRO A 34 -0.32 7.63 1.47
N GLN A 35 -0.25 6.99 0.31
CA GLN A 35 0.12 5.59 0.19
C GLN A 35 1.61 5.50 -0.08
N PHE A 36 2.26 4.44 0.40
CA PHE A 36 3.66 4.21 0.13
C PHE A 36 3.87 3.10 -0.92
N ARG A 37 4.91 3.24 -1.72
CA ARG A 37 5.43 2.21 -2.63
C ARG A 37 6.92 2.01 -2.34
N VAL A 38 7.39 0.79 -2.54
CA VAL A 38 8.82 0.44 -2.41
C VAL A 38 9.33 0.13 -3.79
N LEU A 39 10.38 0.84 -4.19
CA LEU A 39 11.05 0.68 -5.47
C LEU A 39 12.45 0.11 -5.23
N ASP A 40 12.88 -0.77 -6.12
CA ASP A 40 14.30 -1.13 -6.21
C ASP A 40 15.09 0.08 -6.74
N TYR A 41 16.20 0.42 -6.08
CA TYR A 41 17.00 1.57 -6.50
C TYR A 41 17.70 1.35 -7.86
N SER A 42 17.99 0.09 -8.24
CA SER A 42 18.78 -0.23 -9.42
C SER A 42 18.03 0.08 -10.73
N ASP A 43 16.78 -0.37 -10.83
CA ASP A 43 15.96 -0.30 -12.04
C ASP A 43 14.63 0.45 -11.86
N GLY A 44 14.25 0.80 -10.62
CA GLY A 44 12.98 1.48 -10.33
C GLY A 44 11.77 0.55 -10.35
N SER A 45 11.98 -0.76 -10.41
CA SER A 45 10.90 -1.75 -10.37
C SER A 45 10.19 -1.76 -9.01
N LEU A 46 8.91 -2.10 -9.01
CA LEU A 46 8.17 -2.35 -7.78
C LEU A 46 8.68 -3.63 -7.14
N LEU A 47 9.40 -3.50 -6.03
CA LEU A 47 10.01 -4.63 -5.35
C LEU A 47 8.99 -5.58 -4.70
N PRO A 48 7.94 -5.10 -4.02
CA PRO A 48 7.07 -5.99 -3.28
C PRO A 48 6.12 -6.75 -4.19
N ALA A 49 5.93 -8.03 -3.89
CA ALA A 49 4.97 -8.90 -4.56
C ALA A 49 3.52 -8.62 -4.12
N TRP A 50 3.14 -7.39 -3.74
CA TRP A 50 1.73 -7.04 -3.46
C TRP A 50 1.15 -6.27 -4.65
N PRO A 51 -0.19 -6.31 -4.88
CA PRO A 51 -1.25 -6.89 -4.06
C PRO A 51 -1.39 -8.43 -4.09
N ASN A 52 -1.97 -8.97 -3.02
CA ASN A 52 -2.13 -10.43 -2.82
C ASN A 52 -3.07 -11.11 -3.84
N ASN A 53 -3.95 -10.36 -4.51
CA ASN A 53 -4.88 -10.90 -5.49
C ASN A 53 -4.25 -11.16 -6.87
N MET A 54 -2.94 -10.96 -7.04
CA MET A 54 -2.25 -11.24 -8.29
C MET A 54 -2.07 -12.75 -8.56
N PRO A 55 -2.04 -13.18 -9.84
CA PRO A 55 -1.73 -14.57 -10.20
C PRO A 55 -0.40 -15.06 -9.63
N ALA A 56 0.62 -14.21 -9.55
CA ALA A 56 1.92 -14.51 -8.93
C ALA A 56 1.82 -14.91 -7.45
N ASN A 57 0.73 -14.52 -6.78
CA ASN A 57 0.41 -14.88 -5.40
C ASN A 57 -0.70 -15.94 -5.29
N LEU A 58 -1.05 -16.60 -6.40
CA LEU A 58 -2.13 -17.57 -6.48
C LEU A 58 -3.44 -17.00 -5.90
N PHE A 59 -3.74 -15.75 -6.25
CA PHE A 59 -4.93 -15.02 -5.78
C PHE A 59 -5.07 -14.97 -4.24
N GLY A 60 -3.95 -15.02 -3.52
CA GLY A 60 -3.89 -14.87 -2.07
C GLY A 60 -3.63 -16.17 -1.29
N ILE A 61 -3.52 -17.31 -1.97
CA ILE A 61 -3.09 -18.57 -1.36
C ILE A 61 -1.63 -18.43 -0.89
N LYS A 62 -0.77 -17.87 -1.75
CA LYS A 62 0.62 -17.55 -1.39
C LYS A 62 0.63 -16.23 -0.60
N ARG A 63 0.90 -16.31 0.70
CA ARG A 63 0.87 -15.16 1.63
C ARG A 63 2.16 -14.32 1.65
N PHE A 64 3.02 -14.47 0.65
CA PHE A 64 4.32 -13.80 0.56
C PHE A 64 4.20 -12.27 0.40
N GLY A 65 3.32 -11.79 -0.50
CA GLY A 65 3.08 -10.35 -0.64
C GLY A 65 2.54 -9.71 0.65
N ARG A 66 1.76 -10.45 1.44
CA ARG A 66 1.25 -10.00 2.74
C ARG A 66 2.36 -9.88 3.79
N SER A 67 3.30 -10.83 3.85
CA SER A 67 4.43 -10.73 4.79
C SER A 67 5.31 -9.53 4.43
N GLN A 68 5.59 -9.32 3.15
CA GLN A 68 6.32 -8.14 2.68
C GLN A 68 5.61 -6.83 3.04
N GLY A 69 4.28 -6.76 2.95
CA GLY A 69 3.51 -5.58 3.35
C GLY A 69 3.71 -5.20 4.83
N ILE A 70 3.82 -6.20 5.71
CA ILE A 70 4.10 -5.98 7.13
C ILE A 70 5.54 -5.49 7.31
N GLU A 71 6.51 -6.13 6.66
CA GLU A 71 7.92 -5.71 6.68
C GLU A 71 8.09 -4.26 6.22
N ALA A 72 7.48 -3.88 5.09
CA ALA A 72 7.56 -2.54 4.56
C ALA A 72 6.88 -1.52 5.49
N GLY A 73 5.74 -1.87 6.09
CA GLY A 73 5.08 -1.02 7.08
C GLY A 73 5.94 -0.76 8.32
N LEU A 74 6.65 -1.79 8.81
CA LEU A 74 7.61 -1.65 9.90
C LEU A 74 8.78 -0.73 9.50
N LEU A 75 9.37 -0.93 8.33
CA LEU A 75 10.43 -0.06 7.81
C LEU A 75 9.96 1.40 7.67
N VAL A 76 8.76 1.62 7.12
CA VAL A 76 8.16 2.96 7.01
C VAL A 76 8.01 3.63 8.37
N SER A 77 7.63 2.89 9.41
CA SER A 77 7.50 3.45 10.77
C SER A 77 8.84 3.91 11.38
N MET A 78 9.96 3.42 10.85
CA MET A 78 11.32 3.80 11.27
C MET A 78 11.90 4.96 10.46
N ILE A 79 11.25 5.37 9.36
CA ILE A 79 11.71 6.47 8.51
C ILE A 79 11.29 7.81 9.15
N PRO A 80 12.23 8.68 9.53
CA PRO A 80 11.90 10.00 10.05
C PRO A 80 11.29 10.89 8.95
N GLU A 81 10.26 11.68 9.29
CA GLU A 81 9.67 12.64 8.34
C GLU A 81 10.70 13.65 7.79
N THR A 82 11.70 14.01 8.59
CA THR A 82 12.79 14.94 8.20
C THR A 82 13.72 14.37 7.13
N SER A 83 13.70 13.06 6.90
CA SER A 83 14.51 12.39 5.87
C SER A 83 13.81 12.32 4.52
N LYS A 84 12.52 12.67 4.46
CA LYS A 84 11.73 12.64 3.22
C LYS A 84 11.96 13.92 2.42
N GLU A 85 12.21 13.76 1.14
CA GLU A 85 12.44 14.85 0.20
C GLU A 85 11.22 15.00 -0.71
N LYS A 86 10.78 16.23 -0.96
CA LYS A 86 9.68 16.50 -1.89
C LYS A 86 10.12 16.23 -3.33
N CYS A 87 9.22 15.67 -4.12
CA CYS A 87 9.44 15.31 -5.51
C CYS A 87 8.22 15.72 -6.34
N GLU A 88 8.44 16.61 -7.32
CA GLU A 88 7.41 17.06 -8.27
C GLU A 88 7.54 16.38 -9.65
N GLU A 89 8.60 15.60 -9.83
CA GLU A 89 8.85 14.81 -11.05
C GLU A 89 8.50 13.32 -10.80
N SER A 90 8.86 12.46 -11.77
CA SER A 90 8.80 11.01 -11.57
C SER A 90 9.57 10.59 -10.30
N PRO A 91 8.96 9.81 -9.39
CA PRO A 91 9.59 9.42 -8.13
C PRO A 91 10.95 8.74 -8.29
N TYR A 92 11.14 7.96 -9.35
CA TYR A 92 12.41 7.28 -9.62
C TYR A 92 13.52 8.26 -9.98
N SER A 93 13.22 9.30 -10.75
CA SER A 93 14.17 10.38 -11.08
C SER A 93 14.62 11.12 -9.83
N CYS A 94 13.69 11.43 -8.91
CA CYS A 94 14.03 12.05 -7.64
C CYS A 94 14.90 11.14 -6.75
N LEU A 95 14.60 9.84 -6.70
CA LEU A 95 15.42 8.87 -5.97
C LEU A 95 16.87 8.80 -6.49
N LYS A 96 17.08 8.92 -7.81
CA LYS A 96 18.43 8.96 -8.40
C LYS A 96 19.18 10.26 -8.07
N LYS A 97 18.47 11.38 -7.93
CA LYS A 97 19.03 12.69 -7.54
C LYS A 97 19.26 12.82 -6.03
N ALA A 98 18.63 11.98 -5.22
CA ALA A 98 18.74 12.03 -3.76
C ALA A 98 20.13 11.58 -3.28
N ASP A 99 20.87 12.51 -2.68
CA ASP A 99 22.21 12.26 -2.14
C ASP A 99 22.19 11.52 -0.79
N LYS A 100 21.13 11.74 0.01
CA LYS A 100 21.03 11.20 1.36
C LYS A 100 20.52 9.77 1.33
N THR A 101 21.28 8.85 1.91
CA THR A 101 20.87 7.46 2.12
C THR A 101 20.69 7.18 3.60
N LEU A 102 19.46 6.91 4.03
CA LEU A 102 19.16 6.47 5.38
C LEU A 102 19.49 4.98 5.52
N THR A 103 20.19 4.57 6.58
CA THR A 103 20.42 3.14 6.83
C THR A 103 19.41 2.63 7.85
N LEU A 104 18.69 1.56 7.50
CA LEU A 104 17.71 0.90 8.38
C LEU A 104 18.07 -0.59 8.54
N ASN A 105 17.63 -1.19 9.64
CA ASN A 105 17.70 -2.63 9.85
C ASN A 105 16.28 -3.21 9.78
N ASN A 106 16.07 -4.27 9.01
CA ASN A 106 14.79 -4.96 8.95
C ASN A 106 14.66 -5.87 10.19
N PRO A 107 13.76 -5.55 11.15
CA PRO A 107 13.69 -6.27 12.42
C PRO A 107 12.93 -7.61 12.32
N THR A 108 12.44 -7.98 11.13
CA THR A 108 11.60 -9.17 11.01
C THR A 108 12.42 -10.46 11.06
N PRO A 109 11.88 -11.56 11.60
CA PRO A 109 12.65 -12.79 11.80
C PRO A 109 13.19 -13.42 10.51
N ASN A 110 12.48 -13.24 9.40
CA ASN A 110 12.87 -13.75 8.07
C ASN A 110 12.76 -12.58 7.07
N PRO A 111 13.73 -11.66 7.06
CA PRO A 111 13.62 -10.43 6.30
C PRO A 111 13.73 -10.70 4.80
N THR A 112 12.83 -10.11 4.02
CA THR A 112 12.77 -10.27 2.56
C THR A 112 12.99 -8.95 1.82
N ILE A 113 12.77 -7.81 2.48
CA ILE A 113 13.03 -6.47 1.95
C ILE A 113 14.42 -6.01 2.41
N CYS A 114 15.39 -6.05 1.49
CA CYS A 114 16.82 -5.82 1.76
C CYS A 114 17.47 -5.01 0.63
N GLY A 115 18.61 -4.37 0.91
CA GLY A 115 19.42 -3.70 -0.11
C GLY A 115 19.15 -2.20 -0.25
N GLU A 116 19.45 -1.63 -1.42
CA GLU A 116 19.20 -0.21 -1.71
C GLU A 116 17.81 -0.02 -2.32
N LEU A 117 16.97 0.70 -1.59
CA LEU A 117 15.54 0.84 -1.88
C LEU A 117 15.14 2.31 -1.88
N GLY A 118 14.10 2.61 -2.63
CA GLY A 118 13.38 3.87 -2.57
C GLY A 118 12.00 3.70 -1.97
N PHE A 119 11.67 4.46 -0.93
CA PHE A 119 10.28 4.58 -0.46
C PHE A 119 9.68 5.86 -1.04
N VAL A 120 8.51 5.71 -1.67
CA VAL A 120 7.76 6.80 -2.30
C VAL A 120 6.43 6.93 -1.58
N PHE A 121 6.10 8.11 -1.09
CA PHE A 121 4.82 8.42 -0.46
C PHE A 121 4.05 9.40 -1.34
N GLN A 122 2.86 9.02 -1.76
CA GLN A 122 2.06 9.79 -2.71
C GLN A 122 0.58 9.63 -2.38
N GLU A 123 -0.18 10.71 -2.48
CA GLU A 123 -1.65 10.63 -2.41
C GLU A 123 -2.20 9.86 -3.62
N PRO A 124 -3.30 9.11 -3.47
CA PRO A 124 -3.91 8.43 -4.60
C PRO A 124 -4.42 9.43 -5.64
N ILE A 125 -4.24 9.09 -6.91
CA ILE A 125 -4.75 9.90 -8.03
C ILE A 125 -6.28 10.03 -7.88
N PRO A 126 -6.83 11.25 -7.81
CA PRO A 126 -8.26 11.45 -7.78
C PRO A 126 -8.95 10.74 -8.94
N TRP A 127 -10.06 10.05 -8.65
CA TRP A 127 -10.80 9.29 -9.67
C TRP A 127 -11.20 10.13 -10.89
N ALA A 128 -11.48 11.42 -10.69
CA ALA A 128 -11.79 12.38 -11.75
C ALA A 128 -10.71 12.50 -12.82
N TRP A 129 -9.47 12.11 -12.52
CA TRP A 129 -8.32 12.16 -13.43
C TRP A 129 -7.85 10.77 -13.87
N SER A 130 -8.52 9.70 -13.43
CA SER A 130 -8.13 8.32 -13.74
C SER A 130 -8.25 7.94 -15.21
N SER A 131 -9.06 8.67 -15.99
CA SER A 131 -9.27 8.47 -17.43
C SER A 131 -8.52 9.48 -18.31
N GLY A 132 -7.63 10.30 -17.73
CA GLY A 132 -6.83 11.26 -18.51
C GLY A 132 -5.87 10.53 -19.45
N GLU A 133 -5.69 11.06 -20.66
CA GLU A 133 -4.74 10.53 -21.66
C GLU A 133 -3.28 10.85 -21.33
N GLU A 134 -3.04 11.81 -20.42
CA GLU A 134 -1.70 12.20 -19.98
C GLU A 134 -1.24 11.37 -18.76
N ASN A 135 0.03 10.98 -18.74
CA ASN A 135 0.66 10.40 -17.55
C ASN A 135 0.76 11.49 -16.47
N ILE A 136 -0.21 11.51 -15.55
CA ILE A 136 -0.26 12.50 -14.47
C ILE A 136 0.83 12.20 -13.44
N GLU A 137 1.86 13.03 -13.41
CA GLU A 137 2.86 13.01 -12.35
C GLU A 137 2.33 13.78 -11.13
N MET A 138 1.87 13.06 -10.12
CA MET A 138 1.41 13.65 -8.88
C MET A 138 2.59 13.96 -7.95
N PRO A 139 2.58 15.08 -7.21
CA PRO A 139 3.61 15.36 -6.20
C PRO A 139 3.73 14.22 -5.19
N SER A 140 4.97 13.88 -4.86
CA SER A 140 5.29 12.82 -3.90
C SER A 140 6.38 13.25 -2.94
N THR A 141 6.62 12.43 -1.93
CA THR A 141 7.84 12.51 -1.13
C THR A 141 8.60 11.21 -1.26
N VAL A 142 9.92 11.29 -1.36
CA VAL A 142 10.78 10.14 -1.57
C VAL A 142 11.86 10.08 -0.50
N VAL A 143 12.34 8.88 -0.22
CA VAL A 143 13.51 8.67 0.63
C VAL A 143 14.28 7.46 0.14
N ARG A 144 15.60 7.64 0.00
CA ARG A 144 16.51 6.55 -0.33
C ARG A 144 16.98 5.88 0.95
N VAL A 145 16.85 4.57 0.99
CA VAL A 145 17.14 3.75 2.17
C VAL A 145 18.05 2.59 1.79
N ARG A 146 19.07 2.32 2.61
CA ARG A 146 19.82 1.06 2.59
C ARG A 146 19.33 0.19 3.75
N VAL A 147 18.70 -0.92 3.43
CA VAL A 147 18.15 -1.86 4.41
C VAL A 147 19.12 -3.02 4.62
N ALA A 148 19.65 -3.13 5.83
CA ALA A 148 20.38 -4.31 6.28
C ALA A 148 19.40 -5.39 6.72
N CYS A 149 19.71 -6.63 6.39
CA CYS A 149 18.95 -7.81 6.80
C CYS A 149 19.84 -8.68 7.67
N SER A 150 19.55 -8.72 8.96
CA SER A 150 20.19 -9.65 9.88
C SER A 150 19.62 -11.04 9.62
N VAL A 151 20.37 -11.88 8.91
CA VAL A 151 20.09 -13.32 8.87
C VAL A 151 20.47 -13.85 10.25
N ASN A 152 19.49 -14.32 11.02
CA ASN A 152 19.74 -15.11 12.22
C ASN A 152 19.89 -16.58 11.84
#